data_AF-A0A645H707-F1
#
_entry.id   AF-A0A645H707-F1
#
_cell.length_a   1.000
_cell.length_b   1.000
_cell.length_c   1.000
_cell.angle_alpha   90.00
_cell.angle_beta   90.00
_cell.angle_gamma   90.00
#
_symmetry.space_group_name_H-M   'P 1'
#
loop_
_entity.id
_entity.type
_entity.pdbx_description
1 polymer ?
#
loop_
_entity_poly.entity_id
_entity_poly.type
_entity_poly.pdbx_seq_one_letter_code
_entity_poly.pdbx_strand_id
1 'polypeptide(L)' 'MAVMITRYAEYMKQSISKSNEAIIFTDESLTADYAKASVSTMQKANIINGVIASDGSYSFAPKNNATRAEAAKMIYQLVK' A
#
# COMPACT_ATOMS: atom_id res chain seq x y z
N MET A 1 -7.18 -4.27 0.83
CA MET A 1 -7.11 -3.36 2.00
C MET A 1 -6.68 -1.94 1.64
N ALA A 2 -5.66 -1.76 0.79
CA ALA A 2 -5.16 -0.44 0.40
C ALA A 2 -6.25 0.56 -0.03
N VAL A 3 -7.16 0.14 -0.92
CA VAL A 3 -8.27 0.98 -1.41
C VAL A 3 -9.22 1.44 -0.29
N MET A 4 -9.47 0.59 0.72
CA MET A 4 -10.32 0.97 1.86
C MET A 4 -9.68 2.06 2.69
N ILE A 5 -8.36 1.97 2.90
CA ILE A 5 -7.60 2.92 3.69
C ILE A 5 -7.49 4.26 2.97
N THR A 6 -7.22 4.26 1.66
CA THR A 6 -7.17 5.51 0.89
C THR A 6 -8.53 6.21 0.87
N ARG A 7 -9.63 5.46 0.71
CA ARG A 7 -10.98 6.04 0.77
C ARG A 7 -11.31 6.62 2.15
N TYR A 8 -10.89 5.94 3.22
CA TYR A 8 -11.05 6.47 4.57
C TYR A 8 -10.24 7.77 4.77
N ALA A 9 -9.00 7.82 4.28
CA ALA A 9 -8.17 9.02 4.34
C ALA A 9 -8.80 10.19 3.58
N GLU A 10 -9.33 9.93 2.38
CA GLU A 10 -10.07 10.91 1.57
C GLU A 10 -11.32 11.42 2.31
N TYR A 11 -12.09 10.51 2.91
CA TYR A 11 -13.27 10.86 3.71
C TYR A 11 -12.91 11.75 4.92
N MET A 12 -11.80 11.43 5.60
CA MET A 12 -11.29 12.20 6.73
C MET A 12 -10.57 13.49 6.32
N LYS A 13 -10.43 13.76 5.01
CA LYS A 13 -9.64 14.88 4.45
C LYS A 13 -8.19 14.91 4.96
N GLN A 14 -7.64 13.73 5.25
CA GLN A 14 -6.29 13.60 5.75
C GLN A 14 -5.29 13.55 4.59
N SER A 15 -4.23 14.38 4.66
CA SER A 15 -3.18 14.36 3.64
C SER A 15 -2.22 13.19 3.90
N ILE A 16 -2.14 12.27 2.94
CA ILE A 16 -1.13 11.21 2.95
C ILE A 16 0.18 11.82 2.42
N SER A 17 1.11 12.09 3.32
CA SER A 17 2.42 12.66 2.95
C SER A 17 3.29 11.61 2.24
N LYS A 18 3.97 12.01 1.17
CA LYS A 18 4.89 11.14 0.42
C LYS A 18 6.26 11.16 1.10
N SER A 19 6.67 10.02 1.63
CA SER A 19 7.97 9.80 2.27
C SER A 19 8.99 9.13 1.34
N ASN A 20 8.53 8.35 0.35
CA ASN A 20 9.38 7.51 -0.50
C ASN A 20 9.08 7.75 -1.99
N GLU A 21 10.05 7.43 -2.85
CA GLU A 21 9.84 7.35 -4.29
C GLU A 21 8.93 6.16 -4.67
N ALA A 22 8.37 6.24 -5.87
CA ALA A 22 7.54 5.16 -6.41
C ALA A 22 8.39 3.91 -6.63
N ILE A 23 8.00 2.78 -6.04
CA ILE A 23 8.57 1.47 -6.38
C ILE A 23 7.68 0.83 -7.45
N ILE A 24 8.31 0.21 -8.45
CA ILE A 24 7.64 -0.62 -9.44
C ILE A 24 7.57 -2.04 -8.88
N PHE A 25 6.37 -2.56 -8.69
CA PHE A 25 6.15 -3.93 -8.24
C PHE A 25 6.17 -4.89 -9.43
N THR A 26 6.79 -6.05 -9.27
CA THR A 26 6.87 -7.07 -10.33
C THR A 26 5.51 -7.67 -10.69
N ASP A 27 4.56 -7.61 -9.76
CA ASP A 27 3.19 -8.12 -9.89
C ASP A 27 2.15 -7.01 -10.08
N GLU A 28 2.56 -5.85 -10.59
CA GLU A 28 1.65 -4.76 -10.93
C GLU A 28 0.57 -5.20 -11.94
N SER A 29 0.88 -6.14 -12.83
CA SER A 29 -0.06 -6.74 -13.78
C SER A 29 -1.17 -7.56 -13.10
N LEU A 30 -0.91 -8.09 -11.89
CA LEU A 30 -1.90 -8.81 -11.09
C LEU A 30 -2.73 -7.86 -10.21
N THR A 31 -2.33 -6.60 -10.10
CA THR A 31 -3.04 -5.58 -9.35
C THR A 31 -4.15 -5.01 -10.22
N ALA A 32 -5.39 -5.07 -9.74
CA ALA A 32 -6.53 -4.50 -10.46
C ALA A 32 -6.37 -2.98 -10.66
N ASP A 33 -6.81 -2.47 -11.81
CA ASP A 33 -6.58 -1.06 -12.21
C ASP A 33 -7.09 -0.06 -11.18
N TYR A 34 -8.24 -0.32 -10.57
CA TYR A 34 -8.82 0.54 -9.53
C TYR A 34 -7.94 0.61 -8.26
N ALA A 35 -7.07 -0.37 -8.04
CA ALA A 35 -6.24 -0.46 -6.84
C ALA A 35 -4.84 0.13 -7.04
N LYS A 36 -4.34 0.21 -8.28
CA LYS A 36 -2.97 0.67 -8.59
C LYS A 36 -2.65 2.04 -7.98
N ALA A 37 -3.58 3.01 -8.13
CA ALA A 37 -3.41 4.35 -7.59
C ALA A 37 -3.33 4.36 -6.04
N SER A 38 -4.19 3.57 -5.38
CA SER A 38 -4.18 3.44 -3.92
C SER A 38 -2.90 2.80 -3.41
N VAL A 39 -2.44 1.73 -4.08
CA VAL A 39 -1.21 1.02 -3.73
C VAL A 39 -0.01 1.94 -3.87
N SER A 40 0.11 2.67 -4.99
CA SER A 40 1.20 3.62 -5.21
C SER A 40 1.20 4.75 -4.16
N THR A 41 0.03 5.28 -3.83
CA THR A 41 -0.10 6.34 -2.81
C THR A 41 0.36 5.85 -1.44
N MET A 42 -0.08 4.67 -1.03
CA MET A 42 0.29 4.10 0.26
C MET A 42 1.75 3.64 0.32
N GLN A 43 2.31 3.20 -0.82
CA GLN A 43 3.72 2.85 -0.91
C GLN A 43 4.61 4.08 -0.78
N LYS A 44 4.27 5.17 -1.48
CA LYS A 44 4.97 6.46 -1.34
C LYS A 44 4.87 7.00 0.08
N ALA A 45 3.79 6.68 0.80
CA ALA A 45 3.61 7.05 2.20
C ALA A 45 4.38 6.16 3.20
N ASN A 46 5.14 5.16 2.73
CA ASN A 46 5.83 4.16 3.55
C ASN A 46 4.87 3.31 4.44
N ILE A 47 3.59 3.28 4.08
CA ILE A 47 2.56 2.48 4.73
C ILE A 47 2.59 1.05 4.21
N ILE A 48 2.85 0.88 2.90
CA ILE A 48 2.96 -0.41 2.22
C ILE A 48 4.32 -0.49 1.54
N ASN A 49 5.16 -1.45 1.96
CA ASN A 49 6.49 -1.62 1.37
C ASN A 49 6.57 -2.82 0.42
N GLY A 50 5.53 -3.64 0.37
CA GLY A 50 5.52 -4.91 -0.36
C GLY A 50 6.37 -5.98 0.32
N VAL A 51 6.51 -7.10 -0.36
CA VAL A 51 7.31 -8.25 0.02
C VAL A 51 8.54 -8.29 -0.88
N ILE A 52 9.72 -8.34 -0.26
CA ILE A 52 10.99 -8.51 -0.96
C ILE A 52 11.22 -10.00 -1.15
N ALA A 53 11.34 -10.44 -2.40
CA ALA A 53 11.74 -11.80 -2.71
C ALA A 53 13.26 -11.97 -2.54
N SER A 54 13.72 -13.22 -2.44
CA SER A 54 15.13 -13.55 -2.22
C SER A 54 16.08 -13.06 -3.33
N ASP A 55 15.54 -12.73 -4.50
CA ASP A 55 16.24 -12.15 -5.65
C ASP A 55 16.34 -10.61 -5.60
N GLY A 56 15.83 -9.98 -4.55
CA GLY A 56 15.81 -8.53 -4.38
C GLY A 56 14.66 -7.82 -5.09
N SER A 57 13.73 -8.57 -5.71
CA SER A 57 12.55 -8.00 -6.36
C SER A 57 11.46 -7.64 -5.35
N TYR A 58 10.69 -6.58 -5.64
CA TYR A 58 9.57 -6.13 -4.82
C TYR A 58 8.24 -6.60 -5.43
N SER A 59 7.42 -7.27 -4.63
CA SER A 59 6.07 -7.69 -4.99
C SER A 59 5.04 -7.11 -4.02
N PHE A 60 3.86 -6.73 -4.49
CA PHE A 60 2.78 -6.25 -3.64
C PHE A 60 1.89 -7.38 -3.08
N ALA A 61 1.84 -8.51 -3.78
CA ALA A 61 0.98 -9.67 -3.53
C ALA A 61 -0.51 -9.31 -3.41
N PRO A 62 -1.14 -8.73 -4.46
CA PRO A 62 -2.51 -8.19 -4.39
C PRO A 62 -3.59 -9.24 -4.07
N LYS A 63 -3.32 -10.53 -4.35
CA LYS A 63 -4.23 -11.64 -4.09
C LYS A 63 -4.09 -12.24 -2.70
N ASN A 64 -3.04 -11.90 -1.96
CA ASN A 64 -2.86 -12.38 -0.60
C ASN A 64 -3.73 -11.59 0.38
N ASN A 65 -4.17 -12.30 1.43
CA ASN A 65 -4.87 -11.66 2.53
C ASN A 65 -3.86 -10.89 3.38
N ALA A 66 -4.19 -9.64 3.71
CA ALA A 66 -3.45 -8.89 4.73
C ALA A 66 -3.69 -9.54 6.10
N THR A 67 -2.62 -9.82 6.82
CA THR A 67 -2.68 -10.30 8.20
C THR A 67 -3.23 -9.22 9.13
N ARG A 68 -3.71 -9.63 10.31
CA ARG A 68 -4.19 -8.69 11.35
C ARG A 68 -3.11 -7.69 11.77
N ALA A 69 -1.85 -8.14 11.84
CA ALA A 69 -0.71 -7.30 12.21
C ALA A 69 -0.42 -6.24 11.14
N GLU A 70 -0.42 -6.62 9.86
CA GLU A 70 -0.24 -5.69 8.75
C GLU A 70 -1.38 -4.66 8.69
N ALA A 71 -2.62 -5.12 8.86
CA ALA A 71 -3.79 -4.24 8.92
C ALA A 71 -3.67 -3.18 10.03
N ALA A 72 -3.31 -3.62 11.25
CA ALA A 72 -3.14 -2.72 12.38
C ALA A 72 -2.01 -1.70 12.16
N LYS A 73 -0.88 -2.14 11.59
CA LYS A 73 0.23 -1.24 11.24
C LYS A 73 -0.22 -0.18 10.23
N MET A 74 -0.94 -0.57 9.17
CA MET A 74 -1.38 0.37 8.15
C MET A 74 -2.36 1.41 8.70
N ILE A 75 -3.30 0.99 9.55
CA ILE A 75 -4.25 1.91 10.21
C ILE A 75 -3.51 2.84 11.17
N TYR A 76 -2.58 2.32 11.98
CA TYR A 76 -1.81 3.12 12.92
C TYR A 76 -0.98 4.20 12.22
N GLN A 77 -0.31 3.86 11.10
CA GLN A 77 0.47 4.83 10.34
C GLN A 77 -0.40 5.90 9.65
N LEU A 78 -1.65 5.59 9.36
CA LEU A 78 -2.57 6.57 8.81
C LEU A 78 -3.05 7.56 9.88
N VAL A 79 -3.39 7.08 11.08
CA VAL A 79 -4.03 7.91 12.13
C VAL A 79 -3.02 8.75 12.91
N LYS A 80 -1.75 8.33 12.94
CA LYS A 80 -0.67 9.04 13.66
C LYS A 80 -0.29 10.34 12.97
#